data_AF-X1LW57-F1
#
_entry.id   AF-X1LW57-F1
#
_cell.length_a   1.000
_cell.length_b   1.000
_cell.length_c   1.000
_cell.angle_alpha   90.00
_cell.angle_beta   90.00
_cell.angle_gamma   90.00
#
_symmetry.space_group_name_H-M   'P 1'
#
loop_
_entity.id
_entity.type
_entity.pdbx_description
1 polymer ?
#
loop_
_entity_poly.entity_id
_entity_poly.type
_entity_poly.pdbx_seq_one_letter_code
_entity_poly.pdbx_strand_id
1 'polypeptide(L)' 'YRSREKELLAKEIAEELNDNHSLGAFRTIIDKISEQKVRIFLSIIKDTYLTGKIKKNRGAMFISLAKAYAGKNNINLNFR' A
#
# COMPACT_ATOMS: atom_id res chain seq x y z
N TYR A 1 -16.95 -8.87 4.26
CA TYR A 1 -17.16 -8.64 2.81
C TYR A 1 -16.50 -7.31 2.45
N ARG A 2 -15.60 -7.26 1.45
CA ARG A 2 -14.93 -6.01 1.04
C ARG A 2 -15.88 -5.21 0.13
N SER A 3 -15.95 -3.89 0.32
CA SER A 3 -16.76 -3.04 -0.57
C SER A 3 -16.16 -2.98 -1.98
N ARG A 4 -17.01 -2.70 -2.98
CA ARG A 4 -16.57 -2.52 -4.37
C ARG A 4 -15.53 -1.39 -4.48
N GLU A 5 -15.71 -0.31 -3.73
CA GLU A 5 -14.79 0.84 -3.67
C GLU A 5 -13.40 0.44 -3.20
N LYS A 6 -13.32 -0.34 -2.11
CA LYS A 6 -12.04 -0.88 -1.63
C LYS A 6 -11.40 -1.78 -2.68
N GLU A 7 -12.17 -2.67 -3.30
CA GLU A 7 -11.62 -3.55 -4.33
C GLU A 7 -11.08 -2.78 -5.55
N LEU A 8 -11.73 -1.70 -5.96
CA LEU A 8 -11.24 -0.79 -7.00
C LEU A 8 -9.95 -0.10 -6.57
N LEU A 9 -9.93 0.46 -5.36
CA LEU A 9 -8.73 1.11 -4.81
C LEU A 9 -7.54 0.15 -4.75
N ALA A 10 -7.74 -1.12 -4.41
CA ALA A 10 -6.67 -2.12 -4.41
C ALA A 10 -6.05 -2.31 -5.81
N LYS A 11 -6.89 -2.33 -6.85
CA LYS A 11 -6.47 -2.48 -8.24
C LYS A 11 -5.77 -1.22 -8.75
N GLU A 12 -6.31 -0.04 -8.43
CA GLU A 12 -5.66 1.24 -8.74
C GLU A 12 -4.26 1.31 -8.13
N ILE A 13 -4.07 0.85 -6.89
CA ILE A 13 -2.75 0.76 -6.26
C ILE A 13 -1.84 -0.21 -7.01
N ALA A 14 -2.34 -1.38 -7.40
CA ALA A 14 -1.55 -2.36 -8.14
C ALA A 14 -1.09 -1.84 -9.50
N GLU A 15 -1.98 -1.15 -10.22
CA GLU A 15 -1.68 -0.50 -11.49
C GLU A 15 -0.67 0.65 -11.31
N GLU A 16 -0.90 1.54 -10.33
CA GLU A 16 -0.03 2.69 -10.07
C GLU A 16 1.40 2.27 -9.68
N LEU A 17 1.51 1.20 -8.87
CA LEU A 17 2.79 0.67 -8.42
C LEU A 17 3.41 -0.34 -9.40
N ASN A 18 2.69 -0.69 -10.48
CA ASN A 18 3.03 -1.75 -11.43
C ASN A 18 3.35 -3.08 -10.73
N ASP A 19 2.49 -3.49 -9.79
CA ASP A 19 2.65 -4.70 -8.97
C ASP A 19 1.32 -5.43 -8.76
N ASN A 20 0.93 -6.24 -9.74
CA ASN A 20 -0.25 -7.10 -9.62
C ASN A 20 -0.04 -8.31 -8.72
N HIS A 21 1.20 -8.75 -8.53
CA HIS A 21 1.53 -9.89 -7.68
C HIS A 21 1.18 -9.62 -6.21
N SER A 22 1.36 -8.38 -5.77
CA SER A 22 1.07 -7.94 -4.40
C SER A 22 -0.39 -7.52 -4.16
N LEU A 23 -1.30 -7.71 -5.12
CA LEU A 23 -2.70 -7.28 -5.00
C LEU A 23 -3.38 -7.80 -3.73
N GLY A 24 -3.12 -9.04 -3.34
CA GLY A 24 -3.62 -9.61 -2.08
C GLY A 24 -3.16 -8.85 -0.84
N ALA A 25 -1.92 -8.34 -0.84
CA ALA A 25 -1.39 -7.54 0.26
C ALA A 25 -2.01 -6.14 0.29
N PHE A 26 -2.19 -5.50 -0.86
CA PHE A 26 -2.83 -4.17 -0.95
C PHE A 26 -4.26 -4.20 -0.46
N ARG A 27 -5.01 -5.24 -0.87
CA ARG A 27 -6.35 -5.56 -0.38
C ARG A 27 -6.43 -5.64 1.14
N THR A 28 -5.47 -6.29 1.78
CA THR A 28 -5.45 -6.38 3.26
C THR A 28 -5.13 -5.03 3.90
N ILE A 29 -4.25 -4.25 3.29
CA ILE A 29 -3.89 -2.91 3.76
C ILE A 29 -5.10 -1.97 3.75
N ILE A 30 -5.82 -1.87 2.64
CA ILE A 30 -6.99 -0.98 2.52
C ILE A 30 -8.19 -1.41 3.39
N ASP A 31 -8.23 -2.68 3.79
CA ASP A 31 -9.26 -3.16 4.70
C ASP A 31 -9.03 -2.66 6.13
N LYS A 32 -7.77 -2.38 6.49
CA LYS A 32 -7.32 -2.08 7.85
C LYS A 32 -6.82 -0.65 8.05
N ILE A 33 -6.38 0.01 6.99
CA ILE A 33 -5.80 1.35 7.00
C ILE A 33 -6.73 2.27 6.21
N SER A 34 -6.97 3.48 6.73
CA SER A 34 -7.82 4.45 6.06
C SER A 34 -7.27 4.84 4.69
N GLU A 35 -8.17 5.10 3.76
CA GLU A 35 -7.81 5.51 2.40
C GLU A 35 -6.92 6.75 2.41
N GLN A 36 -7.20 7.74 3.26
CA GLN A 36 -6.36 8.93 3.42
C GLN A 36 -4.90 8.55 3.69
N LYS A 37 -4.66 7.59 4.58
CA LYS A 37 -3.29 7.18 4.91
C LYS A 37 -2.65 6.37 3.79
N VAL A 38 -3.42 5.54 3.09
CA VAL A 38 -2.98 4.83 1.88
C VAL A 38 -2.53 5.82 0.80
N ARG A 39 -3.30 6.89 0.53
CA ARG A 39 -2.93 7.93 -0.44
C ARG A 39 -1.65 8.67 -0.04
N ILE A 40 -1.44 8.93 1.25
CA ILE A 40 -0.17 9.49 1.76
C ILE A 40 1.01 8.57 1.42
N PHE A 41 0.88 7.25 1.59
CA PHE A 41 1.95 6.31 1.22
C PHE A 41 2.27 6.36 -0.27
N LEU A 42 1.26 6.45 -1.13
CA LEU A 42 1.46 6.59 -2.58
C LEU A 42 2.21 7.87 -2.92
N SER A 43 1.87 9.01 -2.31
CA SER A 43 2.61 10.27 -2.51
C SER A 43 4.08 10.14 -2.10
N ILE A 44 4.37 9.53 -0.94
CA ILE A 44 5.76 9.30 -0.50
C ILE A 44 6.54 8.46 -1.52
N ILE A 45 5.92 7.42 -2.09
CA ILE A 45 6.56 6.56 -3.10
C ILE A 45 6.80 7.33 -4.39
N LYS A 46 5.83 8.14 -4.85
CA LYS A 46 5.97 9.02 -6.01
C LYS A 46 7.16 9.97 -5.85
N ASP A 47 7.26 10.65 -4.70
CA ASP A 47 8.37 11.57 -4.42
C ASP A 47 9.72 10.84 -4.35
N THR A 48 9.73 9.64 -3.74
CA THR A 48 10.95 8.83 -3.65
C THR A 48 11.41 8.33 -5.04
N TYR A 49 10.46 8.02 -5.93
CA TYR A 49 10.74 7.65 -7.32
C TYR A 49 11.35 8.81 -8.09
N LEU A 50 10.72 9.99 -8.01
CA LEU A 50 11.19 11.20 -8.69
C LEU A 50 12.58 11.64 -8.25
N THR A 51 12.93 11.42 -6.98
CA THR A 51 14.26 11.76 -6.44
C THR A 51 15.35 10.72 -6.75
N GLY A 52 15.02 9.63 -7.46
CA GLY A 52 15.96 8.56 -7.81
C GLY A 52 16.45 7.74 -6.61
N LYS A 53 15.79 7.85 -5.45
CA LYS A 53 16.20 7.19 -4.20
C LYS A 53 15.61 5.79 -4.02
N ILE A 54 14.90 5.27 -5.03
CA ILE A 54 14.27 3.96 -4.95
C ILE A 54 15.31 2.84 -5.03
N LYS A 55 15.51 2.16 -3.89
CA LYS A 55 16.37 0.97 -3.76
C LYS A 55 15.61 -0.37 -3.90
N LYS A 56 14.27 -0.34 -3.89
CA LYS A 56 13.37 -1.53 -3.89
C LYS A 56 12.23 -1.32 -4.87
N ASN A 57 11.52 -2.37 -5.29
CA ASN A 57 10.32 -2.18 -6.10
C ASN A 57 9.26 -1.33 -5.35
N ARG A 58 8.42 -0.60 -6.09
CA ARG A 58 7.45 0.36 -5.54
C ARG A 58 6.39 -0.31 -4.64
N GLY A 59 5.92 -1.50 -5.01
CA GLY A 59 4.98 -2.31 -4.22
C GLY A 59 5.53 -2.74 -2.85
N ALA A 60 6.78 -3.20 -2.79
CA ALA A 60 7.47 -3.58 -1.56
C ALA A 60 7.70 -2.38 -0.65
N MET A 61 7.96 -1.20 -1.23
CA MET A 61 8.05 0.04 -0.46
C MET A 61 6.69 0.40 0.17
N PHE A 62 5.60 0.30 -0.59
CA PHE A 62 4.24 0.49 -0.07
C PHE A 62 3.92 -0.45 1.09
N ILE A 63 4.19 -1.74 0.93
CA ILE A 63 3.98 -2.74 1.99
C ILE A 63 4.84 -2.41 3.22
N SER A 64 6.07 -1.96 3.02
CA SER A 64 6.98 -1.58 4.12
C SER A 64 6.44 -0.37 4.90
N LEU A 65 5.95 0.66 4.22
CA LEU A 65 5.31 1.83 4.84
C LEU A 65 4.06 1.43 5.62
N ALA A 66 3.21 0.57 5.04
CA ALA A 66 2.01 0.08 5.69
C ALA A 66 2.33 -0.77 6.93
N LYS A 67 3.31 -1.68 6.86
CA LYS A 67 3.79 -2.47 8.01
C LYS A 67 4.31 -1.57 9.13
N ALA A 68 5.13 -0.57 8.81
CA ALA A 68 5.67 0.36 9.80
C ALA A 68 4.56 1.17 10.48
N TYR A 69 3.58 1.66 9.71
CA TYR A 69 2.43 2.36 10.26
C TYR A 69 1.58 1.45 11.16
N ALA A 70 1.29 0.23 10.69
CA ALA A 70 0.49 -0.73 11.43
C ALA A 70 1.14 -1.12 12.76
N GLY A 71 2.44 -1.37 12.78
CA GLY A 71 3.20 -1.64 14.01
C GLY A 71 3.13 -0.50 15.03
N LYS A 72 3.20 0.76 14.56
CA LYS A 72 3.06 1.93 15.45
C LYS A 72 1.65 2.14 16.01
N ASN A 73 0.63 1.61 15.34
CA ASN A 73 -0.79 1.84 15.67
C ASN A 73 -1.50 0.56 16.18
N ASN A 74 -0.76 -0.51 16.49
CA ASN A 74 -1.33 -1.81 16.90
C ASN A 74 -2.38 -2.37 15.92
N ILE A 75 -2.17 -2.16 14.61
CA ILE A 75 -3.05 -2.69 13.56
C ILE A 75 -2.50 -4.04 13.10
N ASN A 76 -3.30 -5.11 13.18
CA ASN A 76 -2.93 -6.41 12.63
C ASN A 76 -3.25 -6.46 11.12
N LEU A 77 -2.21 -6.50 10.29
CA LEU A 77 -2.31 -6.62 8.83
C LEU A 77 -2.41 -8.07 8.34
N ASN A 78 -2.45 -9.09 9.21
CA ASN A 78 -2.58 -10.50 8.82
C ASN A 78 -1.58 -10.97 7.74
N PHE A 79 -0.41 -10.34 7.65
CA PHE A 79 0.66 -10.82 6.79
C PHE A 79 1.29 -12.04 7.46
N ARG A 80 1.03 -13.21 6.89
CA ARG A 80 1.75 -14.45 7.23
C ARG A 80 3.18 -14.38 6.71
#